data_AF-A0A2D9C5X1-F1
#
_entry.id   AF-A0A2D9C5X1-F1
#
_cell.length_a   1.000
_cell.length_b   1.000
_cell.length_c   1.000
_cell.angle_alpha   90.00
_cell.angle_beta   90.00
_cell.angle_gamma   90.00
#
_symmetry.space_group_name_H-M   'P 1'
#
loop_
_entity.id
_entity.type
_entity.pdbx_description
1 polymer ?
#
loop_
_entity_poly.entity_id
_entity_poly.type
_entity_poly.pdbx_seq_one_letter_code
_entity_poly.pdbx_strand_id
1 'polypeptide(L)'
;MKSFKKGKEANVLGFKILINCEGVVVTEMSGIPEGDLNKVFSGDELLIMRNIVQLTKPKLEALHSFLEDELSALNHTTISRG
;
A
#
# COMPACT_ATOMS: atom_id res chain seq x y z
N MET A 1 -15.87 10.62 16.62
CA MET A 1 -14.72 10.02 15.91
C MET A 1 -13.74 9.50 16.96
N LYS A 2 -13.61 8.19 17.13
CA LYS A 2 -12.71 7.61 18.16
C LYS A 2 -11.27 7.81 17.69
N SER A 3 -10.55 8.72 18.34
CA SER A 3 -9.14 8.96 18.10
C SER A 3 -8.34 7.90 18.86
N PHE A 4 -7.69 6.99 18.14
CA PHE A 4 -6.83 5.96 18.72
C PHE A 4 -5.52 6.62 19.20
N LYS A 5 -5.05 6.26 20.39
CA LYS A 5 -3.86 6.87 21.00
C LYS A 5 -2.61 6.61 20.15
N LYS A 6 -1.88 7.68 19.82
CA LYS A 6 -0.55 7.67 19.19
C LYS A 6 0.36 6.67 19.90
N GLY A 7 0.66 5.53 19.26
CA GLY A 7 1.53 4.47 19.78
C GLY A 7 0.91 3.06 19.93
N LYS A 8 -0.37 2.84 19.56
CA LYS A 8 -1.00 1.50 19.59
C LYS A 8 -1.52 0.99 18.24
N GLU A 9 -1.14 1.63 17.14
CA GLU A 9 -1.58 1.23 15.81
C GLU A 9 -0.44 0.56 15.07
N ALA A 10 -0.73 -0.59 14.47
CA ALA A 10 0.19 -1.33 13.61
C ALA A 10 -0.37 -1.37 12.19
N ASN A 11 0.50 -1.23 11.20
CA ASN A 11 0.11 -1.28 9.80
C ASN A 11 0.08 -2.74 9.32
N VAL A 12 -1.12 -3.28 9.09
CA VAL A 12 -1.28 -4.62 8.51
C VAL A 12 -1.11 -4.58 6.99
N LEU A 13 -1.69 -3.57 6.33
CA LEU A 13 -1.58 -3.30 4.92
C LEU A 13 -1.89 -1.82 4.66
N GLY A 14 -1.09 -1.17 3.83
CA GLY A 14 -1.23 0.25 3.52
C GLY A 14 -0.74 0.57 2.12
N PHE A 15 -1.46 1.48 1.47
CA PHE A 15 -1.11 2.07 0.17
C PHE A 15 -0.98 3.57 0.33
N LYS A 16 0.06 4.16 -0.24
CA LYS A 16 0.31 5.61 -0.17
C LYS A 16 0.64 6.15 -1.55
N ILE A 17 0.22 7.38 -1.79
CA ILE A 17 0.66 8.21 -2.91
C ILE A 17 1.53 9.30 -2.30
N LEU A 18 2.76 9.42 -2.76
CA LEU A 18 3.78 10.30 -2.20
C LEU A 18 4.39 11.16 -3.32
N ILE A 19 4.99 12.29 -2.94
CA ILE A 19 5.84 13.10 -3.81
C ILE A 19 7.26 12.98 -3.27
N ASN A 20 8.20 12.51 -4.09
CA ASN A 20 9.59 12.37 -3.69
C ASN A 20 10.32 13.75 -3.70
N CYS A 21 11.58 13.76 -3.27
CA CYS A 21 12.39 15.00 -3.23
C CYS A 21 12.64 15.64 -4.61
N GLU A 22 12.42 14.89 -5.68
CA GLU A 22 12.56 15.35 -7.06
C GLU A 22 11.23 15.89 -7.63
N GLY A 23 10.17 15.92 -6.82
CA GLY A 23 8.84 16.35 -7.23
C GLY A 23 8.06 15.30 -8.01
N VAL A 24 8.55 14.07 -8.07
CA VAL A 24 7.91 12.95 -8.79
C VAL A 24 6.88 12.28 -7.88
N VAL A 25 5.66 12.14 -8.40
CA VAL A 25 4.61 11.36 -7.73
C VAL A 25 4.95 9.88 -7.86
N VAL A 26 4.93 9.16 -6.74
CA VAL A 26 5.20 7.71 -6.66
C VAL A 26 4.17 7.05 -5.77
N THR A 27 3.97 5.75 -5.95
CA THR A 27 3.07 4.96 -5.10
C THR A 27 3.82 3.90 -4.30
N GLU A 28 3.48 3.75 -3.01
CA GLU A 28 4.14 2.85 -2.07
C GLU A 28 3.13 1.87 -1.45
N MET A 29 3.51 0.59 -1.45
CA MET A 29 2.82 -0.48 -0.73
C MET A 29 3.61 -0.85 0.53
N SER A 30 2.92 -1.02 1.65
CA SER A 30 3.50 -1.36 2.95
C SER A 30 2.59 -2.31 3.72
N GLY A 31 3.13 -3.11 4.63
CA GLY A 31 2.34 -4.03 5.44
C GLY A 31 3.13 -5.24 5.90
N ILE A 32 2.44 -6.16 6.57
CA ILE A 32 3.02 -7.42 7.02
C ILE A 32 2.93 -8.43 5.86
N PRO A 33 4.03 -9.07 5.44
CA PRO A 33 3.98 -10.15 4.46
C PRO A 33 3.02 -11.27 4.92
N GLU A 34 2.25 -11.84 4.00
CA GLU A 34 1.26 -12.88 4.36
C GLU A 34 1.89 -14.08 5.08
N GLY A 35 3.11 -14.45 4.68
CA GLY A 35 3.90 -15.52 5.30
C GLY A 35 4.42 -15.19 6.71
N ASP A 36 4.38 -13.92 7.10
CA ASP A 36 4.83 -13.44 8.41
C ASP A 36 3.66 -13.10 9.36
N LEU A 37 2.41 -13.14 8.89
CA LEU A 37 1.24 -12.86 9.72
C LEU A 37 1.16 -13.80 10.94
N ASN A 38 1.59 -15.06 10.81
CA ASN A 38 1.61 -16.03 11.89
C ASN A 38 2.66 -15.73 12.97
N LYS A 39 3.60 -14.81 12.73
CA LYS A 39 4.56 -14.33 13.72
C LYS A 39 3.96 -13.27 14.63
N VAL A 40 2.86 -12.65 14.22
CA VAL A 40 2.20 -11.53 14.91
C VAL A 40 0.83 -11.94 15.46
N PHE A 41 0.07 -12.73 14.70
CA PHE A 41 -1.28 -13.17 15.03
C PHE A 41 -1.35 -14.69 15.21
N SER A 42 -2.31 -15.15 16.00
CA SER A 42 -2.53 -16.58 16.27
C SER A 42 -4.01 -16.92 16.38
N GLY A 43 -4.36 -18.20 16.24
CA GLY A 43 -5.74 -18.68 16.35
C GLY A 43 -6.67 -18.06 15.31
N ASP A 44 -7.88 -17.72 15.74
CA ASP A 44 -8.92 -17.15 14.86
C ASP A 44 -8.54 -15.77 14.30
N GLU A 45 -7.78 -14.97 15.06
CA GLU A 45 -7.32 -13.65 14.60
C GLU A 45 -6.39 -13.79 13.39
N LEU A 46 -5.51 -14.79 13.36
CA LEU A 46 -4.65 -15.05 12.22
C LEU A 46 -5.45 -15.37 10.95
N LEU A 47 -6.51 -16.16 11.08
CA LEU A 47 -7.41 -16.48 9.95
C LEU A 47 -8.10 -15.22 9.42
N ILE A 48 -8.58 -14.36 10.32
CA ILE A 48 -9.22 -13.09 9.95
C ILE A 48 -8.21 -12.19 9.23
N MET A 49 -7.01 -11.99 9.78
CA MET A 49 -5.99 -11.13 9.18
C MET A 49 -5.49 -11.65 7.84
N ARG A 50 -5.30 -12.97 7.71
CA ARG A 50 -4.94 -13.60 6.43
C ARG A 50 -6.02 -13.36 5.38
N ASN A 51 -7.30 -13.53 5.73
CA ASN A 51 -8.40 -13.27 4.80
C ASN A 51 -8.43 -11.80 4.35
N ILE A 52 -8.24 -10.86 5.29
CA ILE A 52 -8.19 -9.43 4.96
C ILE A 52 -7.06 -9.16 3.96
N VAL A 53 -5.84 -9.61 4.24
CA VAL A 53 -4.68 -9.41 3.36
C VAL A 53 -4.91 -10.05 1.99
N GLN A 54 -5.39 -11.29 1.93
CA GLN A 54 -5.66 -12.00 0.68
C GLN A 54 -6.71 -11.30 -0.19
N LEU A 55 -7.76 -10.72 0.42
CA LEU A 55 -8.82 -10.02 -0.32
C LEU A 55 -8.44 -8.61 -0.78
N THR A 56 -7.55 -7.95 -0.05
CA THR A 56 -7.23 -6.53 -0.27
C THR A 56 -5.95 -6.32 -1.06
N LYS A 57 -4.93 -7.15 -0.86
CA LYS A 57 -3.64 -7.02 -1.53
C LYS A 57 -3.76 -7.02 -3.06
N PRO A 58 -4.48 -7.94 -3.73
CA PRO A 58 -4.60 -7.91 -5.20
C PRO A 58 -5.27 -6.64 -5.73
N LYS A 59 -6.19 -6.05 -4.97
CA LYS A 59 -6.88 -4.81 -5.36
C LYS A 59 -5.95 -3.60 -5.27
N LEU A 60 -5.12 -3.56 -4.23
CA LEU A 60 -4.13 -2.50 -4.07
C LEU A 60 -2.98 -2.66 -5.07
N GLU A 61 -2.57 -3.87 -5.39
CA GLU A 61 -1.58 -4.14 -6.46
C GLU A 61 -2.11 -3.70 -7.83
N ALA A 62 -3.37 -3.98 -8.14
CA ALA A 62 -4.00 -3.49 -9.36
C ALA A 62 -4.07 -1.96 -9.41
N LEU A 63 -4.40 -1.31 -8.28
CA LEU A 63 -4.41 0.15 -8.19
C LEU A 63 -3.01 0.76 -8.30
N HIS A 64 -2.02 0.13 -7.68
CA HIS A 64 -0.60 0.51 -7.76
C HIS A 64 -0.12 0.47 -9.21
N SER A 65 -0.31 -0.67 -9.89
CA SER A 65 0.05 -0.82 -11.30
C SER A 65 -0.65 0.21 -12.18
N PHE A 66 -1.97 0.41 -11.99
CA PHE A 66 -2.73 1.40 -12.75
C PHE A 66 -2.14 2.80 -12.59
N LEU A 67 -1.82 3.23 -11.37
CA LEU A 67 -1.27 4.56 -11.13
C LEU A 67 0.15 4.71 -11.67
N GLU A 68 1.01 3.69 -11.55
CA GLU A 68 2.35 3.72 -12.14
C GLU A 68 2.29 3.84 -13.67
N ASP A 69 1.36 3.15 -14.33
CA ASP A 69 1.14 3.24 -15.78
C ASP A 69 0.69 4.65 -16.20
N GLU A 70 -0.29 5.23 -15.49
CA GLU A 70 -0.76 6.60 -15.74
C GLU A 70 0.33 7.64 -15.48
N LEU A 71 1.10 7.50 -14.40
CA LEU A 71 2.20 8.39 -14.05
C LEU A 71 3.33 8.30 -15.08
N SER A 72 3.65 7.10 -15.57
CA SER A 72 4.62 6.88 -16.65
C SER A 72 4.19 7.60 -17.93
N ALA A 73 2.92 7.49 -18.31
CA ALA A 73 2.38 8.18 -19.49
C ALA A 73 2.43 9.72 -19.36
N LEU A 74 2.11 10.26 -18.18
CA LEU A 74 2.18 11.69 -17.91
C LEU A 74 3.63 12.22 -17.92
N ASN A 75 4.56 11.46 -17.35
CA ASN A 75 5.99 11.79 -17.36
C ASN A 75 6.57 11.77 -18.78
N HIS A 76 6.19 10.78 -19.61
CA HIS A 76 6.57 10.74 -21.02
C HIS A 76 6.04 11.93 -21.82
N THR A 77 4.83 12.41 -21.52
CA THR A 77 4.21 13.56 -22.21
C THR A 77 4.88 14.89 -21.86
N THR A 78 5.54 14.97 -20.70
CA THR A 78 6.19 16.20 -20.21
C THR A 78 7.60 16.35 -20.78
N ILE A 79 8.32 15.24 -21.01
CA ILE A 79 9.68 15.26 -21.58
C ILE A 79 9.68 15.52 -23.09
N SER A 80 8.62 15.15 -23.82
CA SER A 80 8.54 15.37 -25.28
C SER A 80 8.19 16.80 -25.71
N ARG A 81 8.07 17.74 -24.76
CA ARG A 81 7.75 19.16 -25.00
C ARG A 81 8.90 20.12 -24.65
N GLY A 82 10.08 19.58 -24.33
CA GLY A 82 11.33 20.34 -24.13
C GLY A 82 12.15 20.43 -25.40
#